data_AF-A0A239II73-F1
#
_entry.id   AF-A0A239II73-F1
#
_cell.length_a   1.000
_cell.length_b   1.000
_cell.length_c   1.000
_cell.angle_alpha   90.00
_cell.angle_beta   90.00
_cell.angle_gamma   90.00
#
_symmetry.space_group_name_H-M   'P 1'
#
loop_
_entity.id
_entity.type
_entity.pdbx_description
1 polymer ?
#
loop_
_entity_poly.entity_id
_entity_poly.type
_entity_poly.pdbx_seq_one_letter_code
_entity_poly.pdbx_strand_id
1 'polypeptide(L)'
;MILDAIDAVDWSALPNPTPWPGDEPARVADALRRLTVSTTANETGSAAAALEGSGFTCGHAAMVFPAAYPATAILLDLVEHGRRPRIKAVALSLVFDALCFSPLAGHNRVDTPYGTDVPLCCAIARQIRSRAGVLLAYGIHGKHLLAQAALHWRLAVEEAESQPDGSTTALATLEGVPFATPAEAEVHTAASGDTGAILRVESLTADASGAACVQLADVRGVLPSGAVLYDAECGRREH
;
A
#
# COMPACT_ATOMS: atom_id res chain seq x y z
N MET A 1 -3.05 21.05 8.57
CA MET A 1 -3.21 20.41 9.91
C MET A 1 -3.77 19.01 9.69
N ILE A 2 -3.59 18.05 10.62
CA ILE A 2 -4.05 16.65 10.43
C ILE A 2 -5.57 16.57 10.18
N LEU A 3 -6.36 17.44 10.84
CA LEU A 3 -7.80 17.53 10.58
C LEU A 3 -8.12 17.94 9.13
N ASP A 4 -7.39 18.92 8.58
CA ASP A 4 -7.54 19.31 7.17
C ASP A 4 -7.22 18.15 6.22
N ALA A 5 -6.24 17.29 6.57
CA ALA A 5 -5.92 16.11 5.77
C ALA A 5 -7.04 15.06 5.82
N ILE A 6 -7.73 14.91 6.96
CA ILE A 6 -8.93 14.07 7.07
C ILE A 6 -10.05 14.66 6.20
N ASP A 7 -10.28 15.97 6.26
CA ASP A 7 -11.37 16.63 5.53
C ASP A 7 -11.12 16.74 4.02
N ALA A 8 -9.87 16.64 3.58
CA ALA A 8 -9.48 16.63 2.17
C ALA A 8 -9.82 15.31 1.44
N VAL A 9 -10.08 14.23 2.17
CA VAL A 9 -10.48 12.94 1.59
C VAL A 9 -11.99 12.93 1.38
N ASP A 10 -12.44 12.65 0.17
CA ASP A 10 -13.85 12.37 -0.09
C ASP A 10 -14.22 10.96 0.40
N TRP A 11 -14.43 10.82 1.70
CA TRP A 11 -14.80 9.55 2.32
C TRP A 11 -16.11 8.98 1.78
N SER A 12 -17.00 9.82 1.24
CA SER A 12 -18.28 9.37 0.69
C SER A 12 -18.15 8.72 -0.68
N ALA A 13 -17.10 9.06 -1.43
CA ALA A 13 -16.78 8.45 -2.72
C ALA A 13 -16.03 7.11 -2.60
N LEU A 14 -15.50 6.79 -1.42
CA LEU A 14 -14.82 5.51 -1.20
C LEU A 14 -15.83 4.36 -1.19
N PRO A 15 -15.49 3.21 -1.77
CA PRO A 15 -16.39 2.06 -1.78
C PRO A 15 -16.64 1.60 -0.34
N ASN A 16 -17.92 1.42 0.01
CA ASN A 16 -18.28 0.72 1.24
C ASN A 16 -18.05 -0.79 1.00
N PRO A 17 -17.12 -1.42 1.74
CA PRO A 17 -16.75 -2.82 1.50
C PRO A 17 -17.89 -3.80 1.81
N THR A 18 -18.87 -3.41 2.62
CA THR A 18 -19.94 -4.32 3.05
C THR A 18 -21.29 -3.61 3.09
N PRO A 19 -22.42 -4.34 3.10
CA PRO A 19 -23.73 -3.72 3.34
C PRO A 19 -23.93 -3.29 4.81
N TRP A 20 -22.96 -3.53 5.70
CA TRP A 20 -23.07 -3.20 7.11
C TRP A 20 -22.82 -1.70 7.31
N PRO A 21 -23.75 -0.97 7.95
CA PRO A 21 -23.56 0.47 8.21
C PRO A 21 -22.35 0.79 9.11
N GLY A 22 -21.81 -0.21 9.81
CA GLY A 22 -20.60 -0.07 10.62
C GLY A 22 -19.34 0.14 9.78
N ASP A 23 -19.33 -0.34 8.54
CA ASP A 23 -18.15 -0.33 7.67
C ASP A 23 -18.12 0.89 6.72
N GLU A 24 -19.04 1.83 6.89
CA GLU A 24 -19.07 3.07 6.11
C GLU A 24 -17.76 3.85 6.25
N PRO A 25 -17.09 4.24 5.14
CA PRO A 25 -15.82 4.96 5.21
C PRO A 25 -15.90 6.30 5.97
N ALA A 26 -17.07 6.94 6.04
CA ALA A 26 -17.26 8.14 6.85
C ALA A 26 -16.97 7.92 8.35
N ARG A 27 -17.19 6.70 8.85
CA ARG A 27 -16.87 6.33 10.24
C ARG A 27 -15.36 6.29 10.49
N VAL A 28 -14.57 5.97 9.46
CA VAL A 28 -13.11 6.04 9.52
C VAL A 28 -12.66 7.48 9.76
N ALA A 29 -13.24 8.44 9.03
CA ALA A 29 -12.97 9.86 9.22
C ALA A 29 -13.27 10.31 10.66
N ASP A 30 -14.43 9.94 11.20
CA ASP A 30 -14.84 10.30 12.55
C ASP A 30 -13.91 9.69 13.62
N ALA A 31 -13.50 8.43 13.43
CA ALA A 31 -12.57 7.78 14.33
C ALA A 31 -11.16 8.40 14.25
N LEU A 32 -10.68 8.80 13.07
CA LEU A 32 -9.42 9.55 12.90
C LEU A 32 -9.48 10.93 13.57
N ARG A 33 -10.60 11.65 13.46
CA ARG A 33 -10.80 12.94 14.17
C ARG A 33 -10.71 12.74 15.67
N ARG A 34 -11.43 11.75 16.21
CA ARG A 34 -11.39 11.38 17.64
C ARG A 34 -9.99 11.00 18.09
N LEU A 35 -9.25 10.22 17.30
CA LEU A 35 -7.88 9.83 17.61
C LEU A 35 -6.97 11.06 17.68
N THR A 36 -7.08 11.96 16.70
CA THR A 36 -6.27 13.19 16.58
C THR A 36 -6.43 14.11 17.78
N VAL A 37 -7.65 14.25 18.32
CA VAL A 37 -7.94 15.15 19.45
C VAL A 37 -7.89 14.45 20.81
N SER A 38 -7.65 13.14 20.85
CA SER A 38 -7.68 12.38 22.10
C SER A 38 -6.68 12.91 23.13
N THR A 39 -7.14 13.03 24.37
CA THR A 39 -6.37 13.54 25.51
C THR A 39 -6.10 12.49 26.56
N THR A 40 -6.97 11.47 26.65
CA THR A 40 -6.86 10.40 27.64
C THR A 40 -6.55 9.05 27.01
N ALA A 41 -6.07 8.15 27.87
CA ALA A 41 -5.85 6.75 27.57
C ALA A 41 -7.07 6.07 26.93
N ASN A 42 -8.24 6.29 27.54
CA ASN A 42 -9.50 5.67 27.14
C ASN A 42 -9.99 6.26 25.82
N GLU A 43 -9.88 7.57 25.62
CA GLU A 43 -10.26 8.21 24.35
C GLU A 43 -9.43 7.68 23.17
N THR A 44 -8.11 7.58 23.34
CA THR A 44 -7.24 7.02 22.29
C THR A 44 -7.60 5.56 22.01
N GLY A 45 -7.81 4.75 23.05
CA GLY A 45 -8.18 3.34 22.89
C GLY A 45 -9.55 3.16 22.21
N SER A 46 -10.56 3.94 22.61
CA SER A 46 -11.88 3.90 21.99
C SER A 46 -11.90 4.45 20.56
N ALA A 47 -10.98 5.35 20.20
CA ALA A 47 -10.82 5.79 18.82
C ALA A 47 -10.13 4.72 17.96
N ALA A 48 -9.12 4.05 18.49
CA ALA A 48 -8.45 2.92 17.82
C ALA A 48 -9.42 1.76 17.55
N ALA A 49 -10.18 1.34 18.57
CA ALA A 49 -11.17 0.28 18.43
C ALA A 49 -12.29 0.66 17.45
N ALA A 50 -12.63 1.95 17.34
CA ALA A 50 -13.59 2.43 16.34
C ALA A 50 -13.03 2.35 14.91
N LEU A 51 -11.71 2.53 14.72
CA LEU A 51 -11.08 2.28 13.42
C LEU A 51 -11.08 0.79 13.07
N GLU A 52 -10.64 -0.07 13.98
CA GLU A 52 -10.55 -1.54 13.80
C GLU A 52 -11.90 -2.27 13.62
N GLY A 53 -13.02 -1.58 13.89
CA GLY A 53 -14.38 -2.08 13.74
C GLY A 53 -15.19 -1.27 12.73
N SER A 54 -14.53 -0.67 11.74
CA SER A 54 -15.15 0.15 10.70
C SER A 54 -14.55 -0.18 9.32
N GLY A 55 -14.88 0.61 8.30
CA GLY A 55 -14.35 0.47 6.93
C GLY A 55 -12.84 0.69 6.76
N PHE A 56 -12.05 0.63 7.83
CA PHE A 56 -10.58 0.66 7.82
C PHE A 56 -10.00 -0.76 7.88
N THR A 57 -10.22 -1.47 8.98
CA THR A 57 -9.83 -2.87 9.17
C THR A 57 -10.90 -3.61 9.97
N CYS A 58 -10.81 -4.93 9.98
CA CYS A 58 -11.61 -5.81 10.81
C CYS A 58 -10.67 -6.76 11.56
N GLY A 59 -10.29 -6.37 12.79
CA GLY A 59 -9.24 -7.05 13.55
C GLY A 59 -9.51 -8.53 13.85
N HIS A 60 -10.77 -8.92 14.04
CA HIS A 60 -11.15 -10.31 14.35
C HIS A 60 -11.05 -11.25 13.15
N ALA A 61 -11.15 -10.71 11.93
CA ALA A 61 -11.02 -11.47 10.69
C ALA A 61 -9.68 -11.21 9.99
N ALA A 62 -8.81 -10.34 10.54
CA ALA A 62 -7.58 -9.89 9.89
C ALA A 62 -7.83 -9.38 8.45
N MET A 63 -8.90 -8.59 8.27
CA MET A 63 -9.24 -7.95 6.99
C MET A 63 -8.87 -6.47 6.96
N VAL A 64 -8.49 -5.99 5.77
CA VAL A 64 -8.31 -4.56 5.48
C VAL A 64 -9.27 -4.12 4.37
N PHE A 65 -9.74 -2.88 4.44
CA PHE A 65 -10.72 -2.33 3.53
C PHE A 65 -10.15 -1.15 2.73
N PRO A 66 -10.77 -0.73 1.60
CA PRO A 66 -10.22 0.31 0.74
C PRO A 66 -9.92 1.65 1.43
N ALA A 67 -10.71 2.03 2.46
CA ALA A 67 -10.47 3.28 3.19
C ALA A 67 -9.16 3.28 4.00
N ALA A 68 -8.52 2.11 4.17
CA ALA A 68 -7.19 2.01 4.75
C ALA A 68 -6.10 2.73 3.94
N TYR A 69 -6.25 2.85 2.62
CA TYR A 69 -5.29 3.58 1.80
C TYR A 69 -5.19 5.08 2.17
N PRO A 70 -6.26 5.88 2.13
CA PRO A 70 -6.19 7.28 2.56
C PRO A 70 -5.96 7.41 4.08
N ALA A 71 -6.49 6.50 4.90
CA ALA A 71 -6.27 6.54 6.34
C ALA A 71 -4.81 6.29 6.73
N THR A 72 -4.08 5.42 6.01
CA THR A 72 -2.66 5.15 6.28
C THR A 72 -1.82 6.42 6.19
N ALA A 73 -2.04 7.28 5.18
CA ALA A 73 -1.33 8.55 5.07
C ALA A 73 -1.54 9.45 6.30
N ILE A 74 -2.78 9.56 6.77
CA ILE A 74 -3.15 10.35 7.96
C ILE A 74 -2.55 9.75 9.23
N LEU A 75 -2.56 8.42 9.36
CA LEU A 75 -1.96 7.72 10.49
C LEU A 75 -0.44 7.91 10.52
N LEU A 76 0.23 7.89 9.37
CA LEU A 76 1.67 8.20 9.28
C LEU A 76 1.98 9.66 9.69
N ASP A 77 1.11 10.61 9.35
CA ASP A 77 1.22 11.99 9.84
C ASP A 77 1.01 12.07 11.37
N LEU A 78 0.14 11.24 11.95
CA LEU A 78 -0.01 11.11 13.40
C LEU A 78 1.22 10.45 14.06
N VAL A 79 1.87 9.50 13.40
CA VAL A 79 3.16 8.95 13.84
C VAL A 79 4.22 10.06 13.88
N GLU A 80 4.30 10.89 12.85
CA GLU A 80 5.29 11.97 12.78
C GLU A 80 4.99 13.10 13.77
N HIS A 81 3.76 13.62 13.75
CA HIS A 81 3.40 14.90 14.37
C HIS A 81 2.35 14.78 15.50
N GLY A 82 1.94 13.57 15.87
CA GLY A 82 0.96 13.36 16.94
C GLY A 82 1.38 14.01 18.26
N ARG A 83 0.45 14.73 18.90
CA ARG A 83 0.76 15.52 20.11
C ARG A 83 1.15 14.69 21.33
N ARG A 84 0.76 13.41 21.36
CA ARG A 84 0.98 12.51 22.50
C ARG A 84 1.69 11.24 22.06
N PRO A 85 2.66 10.71 22.84
CA PRO A 85 3.33 9.45 22.55
C PRO A 85 2.37 8.28 22.32
N ARG A 86 1.26 8.24 23.06
CA ARG A 86 0.24 7.19 22.91
C ARG A 86 -0.47 7.22 21.54
N ILE A 87 -0.78 8.41 21.03
CA ILE A 87 -1.41 8.58 19.70
C ILE A 87 -0.45 8.05 18.63
N LYS A 88 0.83 8.43 18.72
CA LYS A 88 1.88 7.96 17.82
C LYS A 88 2.00 6.43 17.82
N ALA A 89 2.04 5.82 19.01
CA ALA A 89 2.15 4.37 19.16
C ALA A 89 0.93 3.63 18.58
N VAL A 90 -0.28 4.11 18.86
CA VAL A 90 -1.53 3.54 18.32
C VAL A 90 -1.59 3.68 16.81
N ALA A 91 -1.24 4.86 16.27
CA ALA A 91 -1.22 5.08 14.83
C ALA A 91 -0.22 4.14 14.13
N LEU A 92 0.96 3.92 14.72
CA LEU A 92 1.93 2.97 14.20
C LEU A 92 1.39 1.52 14.18
N SER A 93 0.67 1.11 15.23
CA SER A 93 0.03 -0.22 15.29
C SER A 93 -1.03 -0.38 14.20
N LEU A 94 -1.91 0.61 14.04
CA LEU A 94 -2.98 0.57 13.03
C LEU A 94 -2.43 0.51 11.59
N VAL A 95 -1.33 1.21 11.31
CA VAL A 95 -0.64 1.13 10.00
C VAL A 95 -0.04 -0.26 9.79
N PHE A 96 0.52 -0.87 10.83
CA PHE A 96 1.04 -2.23 10.77
C PHE A 96 -0.08 -3.23 10.45
N ASP A 97 -1.21 -3.14 11.15
CA ASP A 97 -2.36 -4.02 10.91
C ASP A 97 -2.92 -3.85 9.50
N ALA A 98 -3.08 -2.61 9.02
CA ALA A 98 -3.55 -2.33 7.67
C ALA A 98 -2.66 -2.93 6.57
N LEU A 99 -1.34 -2.98 6.78
CA LEU A 99 -0.41 -3.61 5.84
C LEU A 99 -0.46 -5.15 5.93
N CYS A 100 -0.54 -5.69 7.15
CA CYS A 100 -0.42 -7.12 7.40
C CYS A 100 -1.72 -7.89 7.19
N PHE A 101 -2.89 -7.24 7.22
CA PHE A 101 -4.18 -7.86 6.96
C PHE A 101 -4.43 -8.10 5.47
N SER A 102 -5.30 -9.08 5.17
CA SER A 102 -5.68 -9.40 3.79
C SER A 102 -6.84 -8.50 3.35
N PRO A 103 -6.81 -7.92 2.14
CA PRO A 103 -7.93 -7.12 1.67
C PRO A 103 -9.22 -7.94 1.60
N LEU A 104 -10.37 -7.32 1.86
CA LEU A 104 -11.66 -7.98 1.62
C LEU A 104 -11.78 -8.40 0.14
N ALA A 105 -12.30 -9.61 -0.11
CA ALA A 105 -12.54 -10.11 -1.46
C ALA A 105 -13.36 -9.14 -2.32
N GLY A 106 -12.89 -8.89 -3.54
CA GLY A 106 -13.49 -7.91 -4.46
C GLY A 106 -13.17 -6.44 -4.14
N HIS A 107 -12.41 -6.17 -3.08
CA HIS A 107 -12.04 -4.83 -2.62
C HIS A 107 -10.52 -4.70 -2.40
N ASN A 108 -9.73 -5.48 -3.13
CA ASN A 108 -8.27 -5.50 -2.99
C ASN A 108 -7.53 -4.47 -3.84
N ARG A 109 -8.25 -3.61 -4.58
CA ARG A 109 -7.70 -2.58 -5.46
C ARG A 109 -8.12 -1.17 -5.04
N VAL A 110 -7.25 -0.20 -5.32
CA VAL A 110 -7.53 1.23 -5.12
C VAL A 110 -6.93 2.08 -6.23
N ASP A 111 -7.60 3.18 -6.53
CA ASP A 111 -7.05 4.23 -7.37
C ASP A 111 -6.09 5.12 -6.55
N THR A 112 -4.97 5.46 -7.18
CA THR A 112 -3.90 6.25 -6.57
C THR A 112 -3.48 7.36 -7.53
N PRO A 113 -2.81 8.43 -7.05
CA PRO A 113 -2.28 9.47 -7.93
C PRO A 113 -1.25 8.98 -8.97
N TYR A 114 -0.74 7.76 -8.83
CA TYR A 114 0.29 7.16 -9.70
C TYR A 114 -0.20 5.92 -10.45
N GLY A 115 -1.49 5.58 -10.40
CA GLY A 115 -2.05 4.44 -11.10
C GLY A 115 -3.44 4.06 -10.63
N THR A 116 -4.21 3.45 -11.53
CA THR A 116 -5.52 2.85 -11.27
C THR A 116 -5.39 1.38 -10.90
N ASP A 117 -6.38 0.84 -10.19
CA ASP A 117 -6.46 -0.57 -9.76
C ASP A 117 -5.20 -1.12 -9.08
N VAL A 118 -4.47 -0.27 -8.35
CA VAL A 118 -3.25 -0.69 -7.64
C VAL A 118 -3.63 -1.64 -6.51
N PRO A 119 -2.91 -2.77 -6.31
CA PRO A 119 -3.12 -3.62 -5.15
C PRO A 119 -3.07 -2.81 -3.85
N LEU A 120 -4.10 -2.90 -3.02
CA LEU A 120 -4.30 -2.09 -1.81
C LEU A 120 -3.08 -2.18 -0.88
N CYS A 121 -2.56 -3.39 -0.67
CA CYS A 121 -1.37 -3.62 0.15
C CYS A 121 -0.12 -2.93 -0.43
N CYS A 122 0.06 -2.92 -1.75
CA CYS A 122 1.16 -2.22 -2.41
C CYS A 122 1.02 -0.70 -2.31
N ALA A 123 -0.21 -0.18 -2.36
CA ALA A 123 -0.48 1.25 -2.19
C ALA A 123 -0.15 1.72 -0.77
N ILE A 124 -0.56 0.95 0.25
CA ILE A 124 -0.22 1.18 1.66
C ILE A 124 1.29 1.06 1.88
N ALA A 125 1.92 0.00 1.37
CA ALA A 125 3.36 -0.23 1.51
C ALA A 125 4.20 0.92 0.95
N ARG A 126 3.80 1.50 -0.18
CA ARG A 126 4.48 2.66 -0.77
C ARG A 126 4.41 3.90 0.13
N GLN A 127 3.25 4.19 0.74
CA GLN A 127 3.12 5.28 1.71
C GLN A 127 4.01 5.07 2.95
N ILE A 128 4.12 3.83 3.42
CA ILE A 128 5.01 3.48 4.53
C ILE A 128 6.48 3.74 4.16
N ARG A 129 6.91 3.28 2.99
CA ARG A 129 8.30 3.48 2.51
C ARG A 129 8.64 4.96 2.32
N SER A 130 7.69 5.79 1.86
CA SER A 130 7.93 7.23 1.71
C SER A 130 8.17 7.96 3.04
N ARG A 131 7.83 7.32 4.16
CA ARG A 131 8.03 7.82 5.54
C ARG A 131 9.17 7.09 6.28
N ALA A 132 10.07 6.42 5.58
CA ALA A 132 11.13 5.60 6.19
C ALA A 132 11.95 6.33 7.27
N GLY A 133 12.36 7.58 7.02
CA GLY A 133 13.14 8.37 7.98
C GLY A 133 12.42 8.56 9.33
N VAL A 134 11.11 8.82 9.29
CA VAL A 134 10.27 8.97 10.47
C VAL A 134 10.12 7.64 11.20
N LEU A 135 9.86 6.57 10.45
CA LEU A 135 9.63 5.24 11.02
C LEU A 135 10.88 4.67 11.69
N LEU A 136 12.08 4.93 11.14
CA LEU A 136 13.33 4.49 11.75
C LEU A 136 13.54 5.06 13.17
N ALA A 137 12.98 6.23 13.48
CA ALA A 137 13.03 6.82 14.83
C ALA A 137 12.24 6.00 15.88
N TYR A 138 11.36 5.09 15.45
CA TYR A 138 10.59 4.18 16.31
C TYR A 138 11.30 2.84 16.58
N GLY A 139 12.60 2.75 16.29
CA GLY A 139 13.42 1.60 16.67
C GLY A 139 12.96 0.32 15.99
N ILE A 140 12.82 -0.76 16.78
CA ILE A 140 12.51 -2.09 16.24
C ILE A 140 11.13 -2.15 15.57
N HIS A 141 10.13 -1.44 16.09
CA HIS A 141 8.78 -1.46 15.54
C HIS A 141 8.72 -0.80 14.16
N GLY A 142 9.36 0.36 14.01
CA GLY A 142 9.44 1.03 12.72
C GLY A 142 10.28 0.27 11.69
N LYS A 143 11.40 -0.33 12.12
CA LYS A 143 12.20 -1.23 11.25
C LYS A 143 11.39 -2.44 10.79
N HIS A 144 10.61 -3.04 11.68
CA HIS A 144 9.76 -4.18 11.34
C HIS A 144 8.68 -3.79 10.33
N LEU A 145 7.99 -2.66 10.54
CA LEU A 145 7.00 -2.15 9.59
C LEU A 145 7.61 -1.88 8.21
N LEU A 146 8.79 -1.28 8.16
CA LEU A 146 9.52 -1.04 6.91
C LEU A 146 9.92 -2.34 6.21
N ALA A 147 10.33 -3.35 6.97
CA ALA A 147 10.65 -4.67 6.42
C ALA A 147 9.41 -5.33 5.80
N GLN A 148 8.24 -5.26 6.45
CA GLN A 148 6.98 -5.74 5.88
C GLN A 148 6.60 -4.98 4.62
N ALA A 149 6.71 -3.64 4.64
CA ALA A 149 6.39 -2.82 3.46
C ALA A 149 7.35 -3.06 2.30
N ALA A 150 8.58 -3.52 2.56
CA ALA A 150 9.54 -3.83 1.53
C ALA A 150 9.24 -5.13 0.77
N LEU A 151 8.47 -6.05 1.36
CA LEU A 151 8.03 -7.29 0.69
C LEU A 151 7.06 -7.00 -0.48
N HIS A 152 6.37 -5.86 -0.44
CA HIS A 152 5.51 -5.37 -1.52
C HIS A 152 6.33 -4.61 -2.56
N TRP A 153 7.06 -5.37 -3.38
CA TRP A 153 7.95 -4.81 -4.39
C TRP A 153 7.18 -4.16 -5.54
N ARG A 154 7.83 -3.18 -6.17
CA ARG A 154 7.34 -2.47 -7.36
C ARG A 154 8.52 -2.18 -8.28
N LEU A 155 8.38 -2.50 -9.57
CA LEU A 155 9.36 -2.11 -10.59
C LEU A 155 8.74 -1.03 -11.48
N ALA A 156 9.42 0.12 -11.61
CA ALA A 156 9.07 1.13 -12.61
C ALA A 156 10.01 0.96 -13.81
N VAL A 157 9.46 0.55 -14.94
CA VAL A 157 10.20 0.33 -16.19
C VAL A 157 10.60 1.68 -16.77
N GLU A 158 11.89 1.86 -17.02
CA GLU A 158 12.47 3.06 -17.64
C GLU A 158 12.69 2.81 -19.12
N GLU A 159 13.30 1.68 -19.45
CA GLU A 159 13.61 1.25 -20.81
C GLU A 159 13.37 -0.25 -20.95
N ALA A 160 12.91 -0.70 -22.11
CA ALA A 160 12.69 -2.12 -22.41
C ALA A 160 13.08 -2.44 -23.85
N GLU A 161 13.79 -3.56 -24.03
CA GLU A 161 14.29 -4.05 -25.32
C GLU A 161 13.96 -5.54 -25.50
N SER A 162 13.23 -5.85 -26.57
CA SER A 162 12.96 -7.23 -26.96
C SER A 162 14.21 -7.91 -27.50
N GLN A 163 14.44 -9.14 -27.06
CA GLN A 163 15.59 -9.95 -27.42
C GLN A 163 15.23 -10.93 -28.56
N PRO A 164 16.23 -11.42 -29.34
CA PRO A 164 16.00 -12.38 -30.43
C PRO A 164 15.41 -13.72 -29.99
N ASP A 165 15.58 -14.10 -28.71
CA ASP A 165 15.02 -15.33 -28.12
C ASP A 165 13.56 -15.19 -27.67
N GLY A 166 12.96 -14.00 -27.87
CA GLY A 166 11.59 -13.68 -27.48
C GLY A 166 11.45 -13.16 -26.04
N SER A 167 12.52 -13.11 -25.24
CA SER A 167 12.51 -12.44 -23.93
C SER A 167 12.58 -10.92 -24.07
N THR A 168 12.30 -10.19 -23.00
CA THR A 168 12.47 -8.73 -22.95
C THR A 168 13.40 -8.38 -21.81
N THR A 169 14.46 -7.62 -22.09
CA THR A 169 15.31 -7.04 -21.04
C THR A 169 14.80 -5.64 -20.74
N ALA A 170 14.64 -5.30 -19.46
CA ALA A 170 14.23 -3.96 -19.06
C ALA A 170 15.15 -3.38 -17.98
N LEU A 171 15.43 -2.09 -18.11
CA LEU A 171 15.99 -1.26 -17.04
C LEU A 171 14.83 -0.67 -16.26
N ALA A 172 14.92 -0.73 -14.93
CA ALA A 172 13.86 -0.31 -14.05
C ALA A 172 14.40 0.22 -12.72
N THR A 173 13.56 0.97 -12.00
CA THR A 173 13.78 1.27 -10.59
C THR A 173 12.94 0.34 -9.72
N LEU A 174 13.59 -0.41 -8.83
CA LEU A 174 12.98 -1.26 -7.80
C LEU A 174 12.70 -0.45 -6.54
N GLU A 175 11.43 -0.43 -6.12
CA GLU A 175 11.05 -0.09 -4.76
C GLU A 175 10.75 -1.37 -3.96
N GLY A 176 11.30 -1.49 -2.76
CA GLY A 176 11.18 -2.67 -1.91
C GLY A 176 12.49 -3.44 -1.82
N VAL A 177 12.44 -4.70 -1.41
CA VAL A 177 13.60 -5.59 -1.44
C VAL A 177 13.65 -6.40 -2.73
N PRO A 178 14.86 -6.80 -3.20
CA PRO A 178 14.98 -7.83 -4.22
C PRO A 178 14.24 -9.11 -3.81
N PHE A 179 13.60 -9.74 -4.78
CA PHE A 179 12.74 -10.92 -4.58
C PHE A 179 13.28 -12.14 -5.33
N ALA A 180 12.80 -13.32 -4.93
CA ALA A 180 13.17 -14.57 -5.59
C ALA A 180 12.58 -14.63 -7.01
N THR A 181 13.38 -15.08 -7.97
CA THR A 181 12.96 -15.27 -9.36
C THR A 181 13.01 -16.76 -9.72
N PRO A 182 12.13 -17.25 -10.63
CA PRO A 182 11.13 -16.48 -11.37
C PRO A 182 9.94 -16.04 -10.50
N ALA A 183 9.32 -14.90 -10.85
CA ALA A 183 8.12 -14.37 -10.18
C ALA A 183 7.10 -13.86 -11.19
N GLU A 184 5.81 -13.97 -10.87
CA GLU A 184 4.74 -13.38 -11.68
C GLU A 184 4.55 -11.90 -11.32
N ALA A 185 4.38 -11.07 -12.34
CA ALA A 185 4.13 -9.64 -12.16
C ALA A 185 2.89 -9.20 -12.90
N GLU A 186 2.10 -8.36 -12.25
CA GLU A 186 1.01 -7.64 -12.86
C GLU A 186 1.51 -6.33 -13.47
N VAL A 187 1.20 -6.10 -14.75
CA VAL A 187 1.58 -4.90 -15.49
C VAL A 187 0.48 -3.85 -15.38
N HIS A 188 0.90 -2.64 -15.04
CA HIS A 188 0.06 -1.44 -15.04
C HIS A 188 0.68 -0.43 -15.98
N THR A 189 -0.09 0.06 -16.94
CA THR A 189 0.34 1.16 -17.82
C THR A 189 -0.68 2.29 -17.77
N ALA A 190 -0.21 3.54 -17.75
CA ALA A 190 -1.08 4.70 -17.73
C ALA A 190 -1.86 4.91 -19.05
N ALA A 191 -1.41 4.27 -20.15
CA ALA A 191 -1.85 4.59 -21.49
C ALA A 191 -2.93 3.65 -22.05
N SER A 192 -3.07 2.41 -21.56
CA SER A 192 -3.92 1.41 -22.21
C SER A 192 -5.24 1.12 -21.49
N GLY A 193 -5.40 1.44 -20.20
CA GLY A 193 -6.53 0.92 -19.41
C GLY A 193 -6.55 -0.62 -19.28
N ASP A 194 -5.60 -1.33 -19.91
CA ASP A 194 -5.30 -2.73 -19.70
C ASP A 194 -4.45 -2.83 -18.42
N THR A 195 -5.13 -2.71 -17.29
CA THR A 195 -4.60 -3.14 -16.00
C THR A 195 -4.77 -4.65 -15.87
N GLY A 196 -3.76 -5.34 -15.32
CA GLY A 196 -3.91 -6.75 -14.96
C GLY A 196 -3.29 -7.78 -15.90
N ALA A 197 -2.53 -7.36 -16.93
CA ALA A 197 -1.77 -8.31 -17.73
C ALA A 197 -0.67 -8.95 -16.86
N ILE A 198 -0.60 -10.29 -16.85
CA ILE A 198 0.45 -11.02 -16.12
C ILE A 198 1.61 -11.30 -17.06
N LEU A 199 2.82 -10.99 -16.60
CA LEU A 199 4.08 -11.40 -17.20
C LEU A 199 4.94 -12.12 -16.15
N ARG A 200 6.07 -12.69 -16.59
CA ARG A 200 7.01 -13.35 -15.68
C ARG A 200 8.35 -12.61 -15.63
N VAL A 201 8.82 -12.31 -14.43
CA VAL A 201 10.18 -11.83 -14.17
C VAL A 201 11.08 -13.06 -14.01
N GLU A 202 11.90 -13.34 -15.01
CA GLU A 202 12.80 -14.51 -15.06
C GLU A 202 14.05 -14.31 -14.20
N SER A 203 14.59 -13.10 -14.22
CA SER A 203 15.75 -12.73 -13.42
C SER A 203 15.71 -11.26 -13.04
N LEU A 204 16.33 -10.95 -11.90
CA LEU A 204 16.43 -9.62 -11.33
C LEU A 204 17.84 -9.41 -10.80
N THR A 205 18.49 -8.35 -11.26
CA THR A 205 19.69 -7.80 -10.64
C THR A 205 19.38 -6.37 -10.23
N ALA A 206 19.55 -6.04 -8.96
CA ALA A 206 19.33 -4.69 -8.45
C ALA A 206 20.49 -4.25 -7.55
N ASP A 207 20.84 -2.97 -7.59
CA ASP A 207 21.86 -2.39 -6.71
C ASP A 207 21.23 -1.71 -5.48
N ALA A 208 22.08 -1.14 -4.62
CA ALA A 208 21.63 -0.48 -3.39
C ALA A 208 20.86 0.83 -3.63
N SER A 209 20.93 1.41 -4.82
CA SER A 209 20.14 2.58 -5.21
C SER A 209 18.71 2.22 -5.66
N GLY A 210 18.47 0.93 -5.92
CA GLY A 210 17.23 0.43 -6.50
C GLY A 210 17.27 0.36 -8.03
N ALA A 211 18.33 0.82 -8.69
CA ALA A 211 18.50 0.60 -10.12
C ALA A 211 18.57 -0.92 -10.39
N ALA A 212 17.76 -1.38 -11.33
CA ALA A 212 17.54 -2.79 -11.61
C ALA A 212 17.59 -3.09 -13.11
N CYS A 213 18.14 -4.26 -13.43
CA CYS A 213 18.03 -4.90 -14.73
C CYS A 213 17.22 -6.19 -14.55
N VAL A 214 16.16 -6.34 -15.34
CA VAL A 214 15.26 -7.50 -15.28
C VAL A 214 15.12 -8.16 -16.63
N GLN A 215 15.04 -9.48 -16.61
CA GLN A 215 14.63 -10.26 -17.78
C GLN A 215 13.17 -10.67 -17.59
N LEU A 216 12.36 -10.40 -18.62
CA LEU A 216 10.93 -10.62 -18.64
C LEU A 216 10.57 -11.65 -19.71
N ALA A 217 9.63 -12.53 -19.39
CA ALA A 217 9.00 -13.46 -20.30
C ALA A 217 7.50 -13.17 -20.39
N ASP A 218 6.85 -13.73 -21.41
CA ASP A 218 5.40 -13.59 -21.67
C ASP A 218 4.91 -12.15 -21.90
N VAL A 219 5.83 -11.24 -22.28
CA VAL A 219 5.49 -9.86 -22.63
C VAL A 219 4.68 -9.85 -23.92
N ARG A 220 3.43 -9.40 -23.83
CA ARG A 220 2.56 -9.23 -25.00
C ARG A 220 2.81 -7.87 -25.65
N GLY A 221 3.49 -7.87 -26.80
CA GLY A 221 3.81 -6.64 -27.52
C GLY A 221 4.99 -5.89 -26.90
N VAL A 222 4.99 -4.57 -27.01
CA VAL A 222 6.06 -3.71 -26.49
C VAL A 222 5.70 -3.25 -25.08
N LEU A 223 6.58 -3.48 -24.11
CA LEU A 223 6.43 -2.94 -22.77
C LEU A 223 6.78 -1.44 -22.79
N PRO A 224 5.82 -0.54 -22.54
CA PRO A 224 6.09 0.89 -22.64
C PRO A 224 6.98 1.38 -21.49
N SER A 225 7.80 2.40 -21.77
CA SER A 225 8.45 3.18 -20.72
C SER A 225 7.40 3.78 -19.79
N GLY A 226 7.67 3.74 -18.48
CA GLY A 226 6.72 4.11 -17.45
C GLY A 226 5.74 3.01 -17.05
N ALA A 227 5.80 1.82 -17.65
CA ALA A 227 5.06 0.66 -17.15
C ALA A 227 5.50 0.35 -15.71
N VAL A 228 4.54 -0.07 -14.90
CA VAL A 228 4.77 -0.43 -13.50
C VAL A 228 4.42 -1.90 -13.31
N LEU A 229 5.33 -2.64 -12.69
CA LEU A 229 5.11 -4.03 -12.33
C LEU A 229 4.92 -4.13 -10.83
N TYR A 230 3.85 -4.81 -10.43
CA TYR A 230 3.62 -5.21 -9.03
C TYR A 230 3.66 -6.73 -8.91
N ASP A 231 3.88 -7.22 -7.70
CA ASP A 231 3.72 -8.64 -7.41
C ASP A 231 2.30 -9.10 -7.74
N ALA A 232 2.19 -10.12 -8.60
CA ALA A 232 0.89 -10.69 -8.93
C ALA A 232 0.22 -11.35 -7.73
N GLU A 233 0.98 -11.82 -6.73
CA GLU A 233 0.42 -12.31 -5.47
C GLU A 233 -0.30 -11.20 -4.71
N CYS A 234 0.26 -9.99 -4.68
CA CYS A 234 -0.41 -8.83 -4.07
C CYS A 234 -1.74 -8.52 -4.75
N GLY A 235 -1.80 -8.64 -6.07
CA GLY A 235 -3.02 -8.45 -6.86
C GLY A 235 -4.08 -9.55 -6.70
N ARG A 236 -3.69 -10.73 -6.24
CA ARG A 236 -4.59 -11.87 -5.95
C ARG A 236 -4.93 -12.01 -4.47
N ARG A 237 -4.22 -11.29 -3.59
CA ARG A 237 -4.38 -11.39 -2.14
C ARG A 237 -5.75 -10.85 -1.73
N GLU A 238 -6.56 -11.73 -1.15
CA GLU A 238 -7.88 -11.45 -0.61
C GLU A 238 -8.12 -12.30 0.67
N HIS A 239 -9.06 -11.89 1.51
CA HIS A 239 -9.56 -12.64 2.67
C HIS A 239 -10.70 -13.57 2.29
#